data_AF-A0A7K7V307-F1
#
_entry.id   AF-A0A7K7V307-F1
#
_cell.length_a   1.000
_cell.length_b   1.000
_cell.length_c   1.000
_cell.angle_alpha   90.00
_cell.angle_beta   90.00
_cell.angle_gamma   90.00
#
_symmetry.space_group_name_H-M   'P 1'
#
loop_
_entity.id
_entity.type
_entity.pdbx_description
1 polymer ?
#
loop_
_entity_poly.entity_id
_entity_poly.type
_entity_poly.pdbx_seq_one_letter_code
_entity_poly.pdbx_strand_id
1 'polypeptide(L)'
;MTHQYPALTAEQKKELSDIALRIVAPGKGILAADESVGDMAKRLNQIGVENTEENRRLYRQVLFSADSRVKKCIGGVIFFHETMYQKADDGTPFVQMIKDKGIVVGIKVDKGVVPLAGTDGETTTQGLDGLSERCAQYKKDGADFAKWRCVLKISDNTPSALAIMENANVLARYASICQQNGIVPIVEPEILPDGDHDLKRCQYVTEKVLAAVYKALSDHHVYLEGTLLKPNMVTPGHSCPTKYSPEEIAMATVTALRRTVPPAVPGVTFLSGGQSEEEASINLNAINTCPLARPWALTFSYGRALQASALSAWRGQRDNASAATEEFVKRAEVNGLAALGKYEGSGDESGAAAQSLYVANHAY
;
A
#
# COMPACT_ATOMS: atom_id res chain seq x y z
N MET A 1 14.90 -16.30 -30.39
CA MET A 1 14.89 -15.03 -31.14
C MET A 1 14.18 -13.98 -30.29
N THR A 2 14.82 -12.82 -30.15
CA THR A 2 14.56 -11.74 -29.17
C THR A 2 13.96 -10.52 -29.87
N HIS A 3 12.84 -10.68 -30.58
CA HIS A 3 12.20 -9.54 -31.26
C HIS A 3 11.42 -8.69 -30.27
N GLN A 4 11.62 -7.38 -30.32
CA GLN A 4 10.93 -6.42 -29.47
C GLN A 4 9.78 -5.77 -30.23
N TYR A 5 8.58 -5.85 -29.64
CA TYR A 5 7.44 -5.00 -30.00
C TYR A 5 7.23 -4.03 -28.83
N PRO A 6 7.60 -2.75 -28.96
CA PRO A 6 7.54 -1.82 -27.85
C PRO A 6 6.10 -1.69 -27.31
N ALA A 7 5.91 -2.00 -26.02
CA ALA A 7 4.61 -1.84 -25.38
C ALA A 7 4.23 -0.36 -25.18
N LEU A 8 5.22 0.53 -25.02
CA LEU A 8 5.01 1.94 -24.70
C LEU A 8 5.91 2.84 -25.55
N THR A 9 5.40 4.01 -25.96
CA THR A 9 6.20 5.08 -26.57
C THR A 9 7.10 5.78 -25.54
N ALA A 10 8.00 6.65 -26.00
CA ALA A 10 8.84 7.44 -25.11
C ALA A 10 8.02 8.39 -24.23
N GLU A 11 6.96 8.99 -24.78
CA GLU A 11 6.07 9.91 -24.09
C GLU A 11 5.27 9.19 -22.99
N GLN A 12 4.74 7.99 -23.30
CA GLN A 12 4.05 7.16 -22.30
C GLN A 12 4.98 6.73 -21.18
N LYS A 13 6.23 6.33 -21.49
CA LYS A 13 7.24 6.02 -20.48
C LYS A 13 7.56 7.21 -19.58
N LYS A 14 7.72 8.39 -20.18
CA LYS A 14 7.98 9.63 -19.43
C LYS A 14 6.83 9.96 -18.49
N GLU A 15 5.58 9.91 -18.97
CA GLU A 15 4.40 10.17 -18.16
C GLU A 15 4.35 9.24 -16.93
N LEU A 16 4.48 7.93 -17.14
CA LEU A 16 4.43 6.95 -16.05
C LEU A 16 5.57 7.14 -15.05
N SER A 17 6.78 7.41 -15.53
CA SER A 17 7.94 7.63 -14.66
C SER A 17 7.80 8.92 -13.84
N ASP A 18 7.34 10.01 -14.45
CA ASP A 18 7.09 11.28 -13.76
C ASP A 18 6.00 11.13 -12.69
N ILE A 19 4.92 10.39 -12.96
CA ILE A 19 3.90 10.08 -11.96
C ILE A 19 4.50 9.29 -10.80
N ALA A 20 5.22 8.19 -11.08
CA ALA A 20 5.78 7.33 -10.05
C ALA A 20 6.74 8.10 -9.13
N LEU A 21 7.65 8.90 -9.70
CA LEU A 21 8.59 9.74 -8.94
C LEU A 21 7.90 10.82 -8.11
N ARG A 22 6.78 11.41 -8.57
CA ARG A 22 5.99 12.36 -7.77
C ARG A 22 5.38 11.71 -6.54
N ILE A 23 4.92 10.46 -6.66
CA ILE A 23 4.30 9.72 -5.56
C ILE A 23 5.32 9.44 -4.45
N VAL A 24 6.55 9.09 -4.80
CA VAL A 24 7.61 8.71 -3.85
C VAL A 24 8.70 9.78 -3.68
N ALA A 25 8.37 11.04 -3.93
CA ALA A 25 9.29 12.14 -3.70
C ALA A 25 9.80 12.15 -2.23
N PRO A 26 11.00 12.68 -1.94
CA PRO A 26 11.58 12.61 -0.60
C PRO A 26 10.64 13.10 0.50
N GLY A 27 10.48 12.27 1.55
CA GLY A 27 9.59 12.54 2.68
C GLY A 27 8.11 12.27 2.42
N LYS A 28 7.75 11.82 1.20
CA LYS A 28 6.36 11.49 0.84
C LYS A 28 6.09 9.99 0.83
N GLY A 29 4.89 9.62 1.22
CA GLY A 29 4.32 8.28 1.04
C GLY A 29 2.87 8.35 0.56
N ILE A 30 2.11 7.28 0.81
CA ILE A 30 0.76 7.10 0.30
C ILE A 30 -0.21 6.86 1.44
N LEU A 31 -1.34 7.59 1.42
CA LEU A 31 -2.52 7.24 2.22
C LEU A 31 -3.34 6.18 1.45
N ALA A 32 -3.44 4.98 2.00
CA ALA A 32 -4.31 3.93 1.45
C ALA A 32 -5.71 4.05 2.08
N ALA A 33 -6.61 4.76 1.41
CA ALA A 33 -8.01 5.00 1.82
C ALA A 33 -9.01 4.25 0.93
N ASP A 34 -8.58 3.10 0.42
CA ASP A 34 -9.24 2.27 -0.58
C ASP A 34 -9.95 1.04 -0.02
N GLU A 35 -10.27 1.07 1.27
CA GLU A 35 -11.07 0.05 1.92
C GLU A 35 -12.41 -0.13 1.19
N SER A 36 -12.77 -1.39 0.90
CA SER A 36 -14.06 -1.72 0.31
C SER A 36 -15.20 -1.37 1.29
N VAL A 37 -16.45 -1.43 0.81
CA VAL A 37 -17.63 -1.29 1.68
C VAL A 37 -17.60 -2.29 2.83
N GLY A 38 -17.18 -3.53 2.58
CA GLY A 38 -17.07 -4.58 3.61
C GLY A 38 -15.97 -4.30 4.62
N ASP A 39 -14.85 -3.73 4.19
CA ASP A 39 -13.73 -3.42 5.08
C ASP A 39 -13.97 -2.18 5.91
N MET A 40 -14.63 -1.18 5.34
CA MET A 40 -15.16 -0.05 6.09
C MET A 40 -16.18 -0.50 7.14
N ALA A 41 -16.98 -1.54 6.86
CA ALA A 41 -17.87 -2.11 7.87
C ALA A 41 -17.11 -2.58 9.11
N LYS A 42 -16.00 -3.31 8.91
CA LYS A 42 -15.15 -3.80 10.01
C LYS A 42 -14.58 -2.63 10.82
N ARG A 43 -14.09 -1.58 10.15
CA ARG A 43 -13.51 -0.39 10.79
C ARG A 43 -14.53 0.44 11.56
N LEU A 44 -15.67 0.75 10.95
CA LEU A 44 -16.70 1.57 11.59
C LEU A 44 -17.35 0.84 12.78
N ASN A 45 -17.50 -0.49 12.70
CA ASN A 45 -18.01 -1.28 13.82
C ASN A 45 -17.11 -1.20 15.06
N GLN A 46 -15.79 -1.08 14.90
CA GLN A 46 -14.85 -0.94 16.04
C GLN A 46 -15.10 0.33 16.86
N ILE A 47 -15.67 1.36 16.25
CA ILE A 47 -16.02 2.63 16.92
C ILE A 47 -17.52 2.80 17.12
N GLY A 48 -18.32 1.74 16.92
CA GLY A 48 -19.77 1.76 17.11
C GLY A 48 -20.53 2.61 16.08
N VAL A 49 -19.97 2.82 14.89
CA VAL A 49 -20.57 3.63 13.81
C VAL A 49 -21.20 2.72 12.75
N GLU A 50 -22.41 3.07 12.31
CA GLU A 50 -23.10 2.34 11.25
C GLU A 50 -22.40 2.50 9.88
N ASN A 51 -22.30 1.43 9.10
CA ASN A 51 -21.69 1.44 7.78
C ASN A 51 -22.65 1.92 6.67
N THR A 52 -22.98 3.21 6.69
CA THR A 52 -23.73 3.88 5.62
C THR A 52 -22.79 4.55 4.61
N GLU A 53 -23.28 4.80 3.39
CA GLU A 53 -22.52 5.57 2.39
C GLU A 53 -22.11 6.95 2.93
N GLU A 54 -23.02 7.63 3.63
CA GLU A 54 -22.74 8.95 4.22
C GLU A 54 -21.65 8.87 5.30
N ASN A 55 -21.65 7.86 6.17
CA ASN A 55 -20.60 7.73 7.18
C ASN A 55 -19.24 7.41 6.55
N ARG A 56 -19.21 6.61 5.47
CA ARG A 56 -17.98 6.39 4.69
C ARG A 56 -17.49 7.68 4.04
N ARG A 57 -18.39 8.44 3.40
CA ARG A 57 -18.11 9.75 2.79
C ARG A 57 -17.56 10.74 3.82
N LEU A 58 -18.22 10.88 4.97
CA LEU A 58 -17.81 11.79 6.05
C LEU A 58 -16.42 11.43 6.57
N TYR A 59 -16.15 10.16 6.82
CA TYR A 59 -14.83 9.74 7.29
C TYR A 59 -13.74 10.01 6.24
N ARG A 60 -14.02 9.81 4.95
CA ARG A 60 -13.08 10.20 3.88
C ARG A 60 -12.86 11.71 3.84
N GLN A 61 -13.93 12.50 4.00
CA GLN A 61 -13.81 13.96 4.10
C GLN A 61 -12.98 14.40 5.29
N VAL A 62 -13.05 13.72 6.44
CA VAL A 62 -12.17 13.99 7.60
C VAL A 62 -10.70 13.88 7.16
N LEU A 63 -10.30 12.78 6.54
CA LEU A 63 -8.92 12.59 6.08
C LEU A 63 -8.51 13.63 5.02
N PHE A 64 -9.39 13.95 4.08
CA PHE A 64 -9.07 14.81 2.94
C PHE A 64 -9.16 16.31 3.26
N SER A 65 -9.79 16.67 4.38
CA SER A 65 -9.83 18.03 4.93
C SER A 65 -8.54 18.43 5.64
N ALA A 66 -7.55 17.52 5.75
CA ALA A 66 -6.23 17.84 6.28
C ALA A 66 -5.60 19.06 5.60
N ASP A 67 -4.98 19.92 6.40
CA ASP A 67 -4.41 21.17 5.90
C ASP A 67 -3.12 20.96 5.10
N SER A 68 -2.48 22.05 4.71
CA SER A 68 -1.28 22.01 3.85
C SER A 68 -0.08 21.23 4.40
N ARG A 69 -0.03 20.91 5.71
CA ARG A 69 1.02 20.09 6.32
C ARG A 69 1.18 18.74 5.62
N VAL A 70 0.08 18.11 5.19
CA VAL A 70 0.15 16.80 4.52
C VAL A 70 0.81 16.85 3.14
N LYS A 71 0.93 18.02 2.50
CA LYS A 71 1.54 18.14 1.15
C LYS A 71 3.00 17.70 1.12
N LYS A 72 3.71 17.83 2.25
CA LYS A 72 5.11 17.41 2.42
C LYS A 72 5.25 15.92 2.71
N CYS A 73 4.15 15.26 3.11
CA CYS A 73 4.16 13.91 3.65
C CYS A 73 3.43 12.90 2.77
N ILE A 74 2.45 13.35 1.98
CA ILE A 74 1.61 12.51 1.13
C ILE A 74 1.88 12.86 -0.33
N GLY A 75 2.35 11.88 -1.09
CA GLY A 75 2.56 11.95 -2.53
C GLY A 75 1.41 11.34 -3.32
N GLY A 76 0.68 10.39 -2.72
CA GLY A 76 -0.52 9.82 -3.33
C GLY A 76 -1.61 9.43 -2.34
N VAL A 77 -2.86 9.36 -2.80
CA VAL A 77 -3.97 8.76 -2.04
C VAL A 77 -4.66 7.70 -2.88
N ILE A 78 -4.83 6.50 -2.32
CA ILE A 78 -5.56 5.41 -2.98
C ILE A 78 -7.02 5.49 -2.57
N PHE A 79 -7.92 5.55 -3.55
CA PHE A 79 -9.36 5.55 -3.35
C PHE A 79 -9.96 4.18 -3.65
N PHE A 80 -11.11 3.93 -3.04
CA PHE A 80 -12.07 2.94 -3.51
C PHE A 80 -12.99 3.58 -4.58
N HIS A 81 -13.64 2.75 -5.40
CA HIS A 81 -14.51 3.23 -6.48
C HIS A 81 -15.59 4.21 -5.98
N GLU A 82 -16.24 3.90 -4.86
CA GLU A 82 -17.25 4.80 -4.26
C GLU A 82 -16.66 6.19 -3.96
N THR A 83 -15.49 6.25 -3.33
CA THR A 83 -14.82 7.50 -2.95
C THR A 83 -14.38 8.34 -4.15
N MET A 84 -14.05 7.71 -5.28
CA MET A 84 -13.68 8.40 -6.52
C MET A 84 -14.77 9.37 -7.02
N TYR A 85 -16.03 9.05 -6.76
CA TYR A 85 -17.19 9.81 -7.24
C TYR A 85 -17.95 10.55 -6.13
N GLN A 86 -17.44 10.50 -4.90
CA GLN A 86 -17.99 11.24 -3.77
C GLN A 86 -17.50 12.70 -3.72
N LYS A 87 -18.25 13.51 -2.97
CA LYS A 87 -18.03 14.96 -2.80
C LYS A 87 -17.97 15.32 -1.32
N ALA A 88 -17.28 16.41 -1.02
CA ALA A 88 -17.33 17.05 0.29
C ALA A 88 -18.64 17.80 0.51
N ASP A 89 -18.86 18.27 1.74
CA ASP A 89 -20.05 19.03 2.13
C ASP A 89 -20.26 20.31 1.29
N ASP A 90 -19.18 20.92 0.79
CA ASP A 90 -19.22 22.10 -0.09
C ASP A 90 -19.47 21.76 -1.58
N GLY A 91 -19.67 20.48 -1.91
CA GLY A 91 -19.89 19.99 -3.27
C GLY A 91 -18.61 19.73 -4.06
N THR A 92 -17.42 19.99 -3.50
CA THR A 92 -16.14 19.73 -4.15
C THR A 92 -15.90 18.22 -4.29
N PRO A 93 -15.60 17.69 -5.49
CA PRO A 93 -15.21 16.29 -5.65
C PRO A 93 -13.94 15.94 -4.86
N PHE A 94 -13.88 14.77 -4.24
CA PHE A 94 -12.70 14.35 -3.48
C PHE A 94 -11.43 14.29 -4.34
N VAL A 95 -11.55 13.90 -5.62
CA VAL A 95 -10.45 13.95 -6.58
C VAL A 95 -9.86 15.37 -6.66
N GLN A 96 -10.71 16.40 -6.70
CA GLN A 96 -10.28 17.80 -6.77
C GLN A 96 -9.60 18.22 -5.46
N MET A 97 -10.17 17.87 -4.30
CA MET A 97 -9.57 18.18 -3.00
C MET A 97 -8.14 17.64 -2.83
N ILE A 98 -7.85 16.47 -3.41
CA ILE A 98 -6.52 15.86 -3.39
C ILE A 98 -5.60 16.52 -4.41
N LYS A 99 -6.08 16.79 -5.63
CA LYS A 99 -5.31 17.46 -6.69
C LYS A 99 -4.92 18.89 -6.32
N ASP A 100 -5.80 19.65 -5.66
CA ASP A 100 -5.51 21.03 -5.18
C ASP A 100 -4.39 21.06 -4.13
N LYS A 101 -4.13 19.92 -3.48
CA LYS A 101 -3.00 19.75 -2.57
C LYS A 101 -1.71 19.34 -3.29
N GLY A 102 -1.74 19.13 -4.60
CA GLY A 102 -0.61 18.63 -5.40
C GLY A 102 -0.32 17.15 -5.13
N ILE A 103 -1.30 16.41 -4.64
CA ILE A 103 -1.20 14.99 -4.31
C ILE A 103 -1.78 14.18 -5.47
N VAL A 104 -1.15 13.05 -5.81
CA VAL A 104 -1.58 12.19 -6.90
C VAL A 104 -2.78 11.34 -6.45
N VAL A 105 -3.79 11.19 -7.30
CA VAL A 105 -4.96 10.34 -7.02
C VAL A 105 -4.72 8.95 -7.59
N GLY A 106 -5.03 7.92 -6.82
CA GLY A 106 -4.97 6.53 -7.26
C GLY A 106 -6.23 5.75 -6.93
N ILE A 107 -6.38 4.59 -7.56
CA ILE A 107 -7.61 3.80 -7.50
C ILE A 107 -7.32 2.30 -7.28
N LYS A 108 -8.01 1.67 -6.33
CA LYS A 108 -8.01 0.21 -6.22
C LYS A 108 -8.84 -0.39 -7.36
N VAL A 109 -8.24 -1.31 -8.12
CA VAL A 109 -8.89 -1.87 -9.31
C VAL A 109 -9.12 -3.39 -9.27
N ASP A 110 -8.48 -4.09 -8.34
CA ASP A 110 -8.77 -5.51 -8.09
C ASP A 110 -10.18 -5.71 -7.51
N LYS A 111 -10.75 -6.89 -7.75
CA LYS A 111 -12.08 -7.30 -7.29
C LYS A 111 -12.00 -8.36 -6.19
N GLY A 112 -10.94 -8.31 -5.37
CA GLY A 112 -10.74 -9.20 -4.23
C GLY A 112 -10.11 -10.55 -4.58
N VAL A 113 -9.83 -11.32 -3.54
CA VAL A 113 -9.21 -12.65 -3.63
C VAL A 113 -10.22 -13.74 -3.95
N VAL A 114 -9.77 -14.81 -4.60
CA VAL A 114 -10.53 -16.04 -4.87
C VAL A 114 -9.68 -17.26 -4.53
N PRO A 115 -10.28 -18.35 -4.02
CA PRO A 115 -9.53 -19.54 -3.60
C PRO A 115 -8.92 -20.27 -4.81
N LEU A 116 -7.71 -20.80 -4.62
CA LEU A 116 -7.06 -21.70 -5.58
C LEU A 116 -7.42 -23.15 -5.25
N ALA A 117 -8.22 -23.79 -6.11
CA ALA A 117 -8.62 -25.18 -5.92
C ALA A 117 -7.39 -26.11 -5.87
N GLY A 118 -7.39 -27.06 -4.94
CA GLY A 118 -6.27 -27.99 -4.74
C GLY A 118 -5.11 -27.42 -3.91
N THR A 119 -5.28 -26.24 -3.30
CA THR A 119 -4.31 -25.66 -2.37
C THR A 119 -4.83 -25.65 -0.93
N ASP A 120 -3.93 -25.46 0.04
CA ASP A 120 -4.26 -25.33 1.46
C ASP A 120 -4.67 -23.90 1.81
N GLY A 121 -5.89 -23.52 1.40
CA GLY A 121 -6.46 -22.21 1.71
C GLY A 121 -5.75 -21.03 1.03
N GLU A 122 -5.03 -21.26 -0.06
CA GLU A 122 -4.35 -20.20 -0.81
C GLU A 122 -5.30 -19.51 -1.80
N THR A 123 -4.90 -18.31 -2.24
CA THR A 123 -5.73 -17.46 -3.11
C THR A 123 -4.96 -16.92 -4.30
N THR A 124 -5.67 -16.58 -5.37
CA THR A 124 -5.26 -15.58 -6.37
C THR A 124 -6.21 -14.38 -6.28
N THR A 125 -6.01 -13.35 -7.10
CA THR A 125 -6.84 -12.16 -7.11
C THR A 125 -7.52 -11.99 -8.45
N GLN A 126 -8.80 -11.62 -8.46
CA GLN A 126 -9.59 -11.41 -9.68
C GLN A 126 -9.77 -9.91 -10.01
N GLY A 127 -10.17 -9.63 -11.26
CA GLY A 127 -10.55 -8.26 -11.68
C GLY A 127 -10.01 -7.79 -13.02
N LEU A 128 -9.36 -8.66 -13.80
CA LEU A 128 -8.79 -8.32 -15.11
C LEU A 128 -9.86 -8.05 -16.17
N ASP A 129 -11.05 -8.67 -16.05
CA ASP A 129 -12.15 -8.50 -16.98
C ASP A 129 -12.63 -7.04 -17.02
N GLY A 130 -12.55 -6.43 -18.21
CA GLY A 130 -12.89 -5.02 -18.45
C GLY A 130 -11.92 -4.03 -17.78
N LEU A 131 -10.73 -4.46 -17.36
CA LEU A 131 -9.80 -3.61 -16.62
C LEU A 131 -9.26 -2.47 -17.48
N SER A 132 -9.04 -2.68 -18.79
CA SER A 132 -8.51 -1.62 -19.66
C SER A 132 -9.50 -0.46 -19.77
N GLU A 133 -10.78 -0.75 -20.02
CA GLU A 133 -11.85 0.22 -20.12
C GLU A 133 -12.04 0.97 -18.79
N ARG A 134 -11.96 0.25 -17.66
CA ARG A 134 -11.99 0.87 -16.34
C ARG A 134 -10.79 1.78 -16.11
N CYS A 135 -9.57 1.38 -16.47
CA CYS A 135 -8.38 2.21 -16.35
C CYS A 135 -8.47 3.48 -17.19
N ALA A 136 -8.92 3.39 -18.45
CA ALA A 136 -9.14 4.56 -19.29
C ALA A 136 -10.16 5.52 -18.68
N GLN A 137 -11.27 4.99 -18.13
CA GLN A 137 -12.28 5.79 -17.46
C GLN A 137 -11.72 6.46 -16.19
N TYR A 138 -11.01 5.71 -15.34
CA TYR A 138 -10.39 6.28 -14.14
C TYR A 138 -9.31 7.33 -14.45
N LYS A 139 -8.55 7.14 -15.53
CA LYS A 139 -7.58 8.14 -16.00
C LYS A 139 -8.29 9.45 -16.37
N LYS A 140 -9.39 9.36 -17.13
CA LYS A 140 -10.25 10.50 -17.48
C LYS A 140 -10.83 11.18 -16.24
N ASP A 141 -11.25 10.38 -15.26
CA ASP A 141 -11.84 10.88 -14.01
C ASP A 141 -10.79 11.39 -13.01
N GLY A 142 -9.50 11.22 -13.32
CA GLY A 142 -8.40 11.92 -12.68
C GLY A 142 -7.46 11.07 -11.83
N ALA A 143 -7.57 9.75 -11.84
CA ALA A 143 -6.57 8.86 -11.24
C ALA A 143 -5.34 8.74 -12.15
N ASP A 144 -4.15 8.71 -11.56
CA ASP A 144 -2.87 8.57 -12.27
C ASP A 144 -2.12 7.29 -11.89
N PHE A 145 -2.53 6.62 -10.82
CA PHE A 145 -1.99 5.33 -10.41
C PHE A 145 -3.09 4.39 -9.94
N ALA A 146 -2.78 3.10 -9.88
CA ALA A 146 -3.71 2.07 -9.41
C ALA A 146 -3.07 1.17 -8.38
N LYS A 147 -3.90 0.40 -7.68
CA LYS A 147 -3.46 -0.62 -6.73
C LYS A 147 -4.15 -1.95 -7.03
N TRP A 148 -3.39 -3.05 -6.92
CA TRP A 148 -3.89 -4.41 -6.99
C TRP A 148 -3.21 -5.27 -5.94
N ARG A 149 -4.00 -5.88 -5.05
CA ARG A 149 -3.51 -6.71 -3.96
C ARG A 149 -3.61 -8.20 -4.26
N CYS A 150 -2.49 -8.90 -4.15
CA CYS A 150 -2.40 -10.35 -4.04
C CYS A 150 -2.05 -10.73 -2.60
N VAL A 151 -2.46 -11.93 -2.18
CA VAL A 151 -2.30 -12.41 -0.81
C VAL A 151 -1.67 -13.79 -0.81
N LEU A 152 -0.59 -13.92 -0.05
CA LEU A 152 0.15 -15.16 0.18
C LEU A 152 0.25 -15.40 1.68
N LYS A 153 0.31 -16.67 2.09
CA LYS A 153 0.41 -17.07 3.50
C LYS A 153 1.65 -17.91 3.71
N ILE A 154 2.26 -17.78 4.88
CA ILE A 154 3.35 -18.66 5.33
C ILE A 154 2.75 -19.73 6.24
N SER A 155 2.99 -20.99 5.89
CA SER A 155 2.73 -22.16 6.75
C SER A 155 3.78 -23.23 6.47
N ASP A 156 3.57 -24.43 7.00
CA ASP A 156 4.39 -25.61 6.70
C ASP A 156 4.43 -25.92 5.19
N ASN A 157 3.32 -25.68 4.49
CA ASN A 157 3.15 -26.05 3.08
C ASN A 157 2.90 -24.85 2.14
N THR A 158 2.81 -23.62 2.67
CA THR A 158 2.51 -22.40 1.90
C THR A 158 3.61 -21.34 2.08
N PRO A 159 3.85 -20.45 1.08
CA PRO A 159 3.14 -20.40 -0.19
C PRO A 159 3.62 -21.46 -1.17
N SER A 160 2.68 -22.13 -1.85
CA SER A 160 2.99 -23.17 -2.84
C SER A 160 3.56 -22.57 -4.12
N ALA A 161 4.19 -23.41 -4.93
CA ALA A 161 4.67 -23.00 -6.26
C ALA A 161 3.53 -22.46 -7.14
N LEU A 162 2.33 -23.05 -7.03
CA LEU A 162 1.15 -22.60 -7.77
C LEU A 162 0.74 -21.20 -7.35
N ALA A 163 0.60 -20.94 -6.03
CA ALA A 163 0.18 -19.64 -5.53
C ALA A 163 1.18 -18.52 -5.89
N ILE A 164 2.50 -18.80 -5.78
CA ILE A 164 3.53 -17.83 -6.17
C ILE A 164 3.43 -17.50 -7.67
N MET A 165 3.38 -18.52 -8.53
CA MET A 165 3.35 -18.34 -9.97
C MET A 165 2.09 -17.58 -10.43
N GLU A 166 0.92 -18.00 -9.92
CA GLU A 166 -0.36 -17.43 -10.32
C GLU A 166 -0.50 -15.96 -9.88
N ASN A 167 -0.16 -15.65 -8.62
CA ASN A 167 -0.21 -14.26 -8.15
C ASN A 167 0.82 -13.36 -8.85
N ALA A 168 2.02 -13.87 -9.15
CA ALA A 168 3.00 -13.12 -9.92
C ALA A 168 2.49 -12.82 -11.35
N ASN A 169 1.87 -13.80 -12.00
CA ASN A 169 1.32 -13.66 -13.34
C ASN A 169 0.15 -12.68 -13.40
N VAL A 170 -0.80 -12.75 -12.46
CA VAL A 170 -1.95 -11.84 -12.45
C VAL A 170 -1.54 -10.38 -12.16
N LEU A 171 -0.55 -10.18 -11.27
CA LEU A 171 0.04 -8.86 -11.02
C LEU A 171 0.69 -8.27 -12.28
N ALA A 172 1.38 -9.11 -13.07
CA ALA A 172 2.01 -8.68 -14.31
C ALA A 172 0.99 -8.32 -15.41
N ARG A 173 -0.09 -9.09 -15.53
CA ARG A 173 -1.24 -8.77 -16.41
C ARG A 173 -1.89 -7.44 -16.02
N TYR A 174 -2.17 -7.25 -14.73
CA TYR A 174 -2.70 -6.01 -14.18
C TYR A 174 -1.78 -4.82 -14.51
N ALA A 175 -0.49 -4.94 -14.22
CA ALA A 175 0.48 -3.87 -14.42
C ALA A 175 0.59 -3.47 -15.90
N SER A 176 0.64 -4.45 -16.80
CA SER A 176 0.66 -4.22 -18.25
C SER A 176 -0.57 -3.41 -18.72
N ILE A 177 -1.77 -3.81 -18.29
CA ILE A 177 -3.03 -3.12 -18.65
C ILE A 177 -3.05 -1.69 -18.10
N CYS A 178 -2.60 -1.46 -16.87
CA CYS A 178 -2.52 -0.11 -16.31
C CYS A 178 -1.60 0.81 -17.14
N GLN A 179 -0.41 0.33 -17.48
CA GLN A 179 0.56 1.13 -18.23
C GLN A 179 0.07 1.51 -19.64
N GLN A 180 -0.69 0.63 -20.31
CA GLN A 180 -1.32 0.95 -21.60
C GLN A 180 -2.32 2.11 -21.52
N ASN A 181 -2.84 2.39 -20.33
CA ASN A 181 -3.83 3.43 -20.07
C ASN A 181 -3.25 4.65 -19.33
N GLY A 182 -1.91 4.80 -19.27
CA GLY A 182 -1.26 5.92 -18.60
C GLY A 182 -1.43 5.92 -17.08
N ILE A 183 -1.66 4.75 -16.48
CA ILE A 183 -1.83 4.55 -15.03
C ILE A 183 -0.61 3.80 -14.49
N VAL A 184 0.04 4.35 -13.45
CA VAL A 184 1.14 3.68 -12.75
C VAL A 184 0.58 2.55 -11.88
N PRO A 185 0.98 1.27 -12.08
CA PRO A 185 0.55 0.19 -11.22
C PRO A 185 1.39 0.10 -9.95
N ILE A 186 0.71 0.07 -8.79
CA ILE A 186 1.29 -0.40 -7.53
C ILE A 186 1.07 -1.91 -7.45
N VAL A 187 2.17 -2.65 -7.48
CA VAL A 187 2.22 -4.11 -7.42
C VAL A 187 2.29 -4.52 -5.95
N GLU A 188 1.21 -5.11 -5.40
CA GLU A 188 1.11 -5.47 -3.97
C GLU A 188 1.03 -7.00 -3.77
N PRO A 189 2.18 -7.71 -3.71
CA PRO A 189 2.24 -9.13 -3.34
C PRO A 189 2.36 -9.27 -1.82
N GLU A 190 1.27 -9.09 -1.07
CA GLU A 190 1.30 -9.16 0.39
C GLU A 190 1.50 -10.60 0.87
N ILE A 191 2.56 -10.82 1.63
CA ILE A 191 2.74 -12.02 2.44
C ILE A 191 2.24 -11.72 3.85
N LEU A 192 1.21 -12.44 4.29
CA LEU A 192 0.59 -12.22 5.58
C LEU A 192 1.54 -12.55 6.75
N PRO A 193 1.50 -11.78 7.84
CA PRO A 193 2.28 -12.07 9.05
C PRO A 193 1.65 -13.18 9.90
N ASP A 194 0.52 -13.77 9.50
CA ASP A 194 -0.11 -14.87 10.22
C ASP A 194 0.83 -16.06 10.43
N GLY A 195 0.87 -16.59 11.66
CA GLY A 195 1.67 -17.76 12.03
C GLY A 195 2.75 -17.46 13.07
N ASP A 196 3.53 -18.48 13.42
CA ASP A 196 4.62 -18.47 14.41
C ASP A 196 6.02 -18.50 13.78
N HIS A 197 6.09 -18.38 12.45
CA HIS A 197 7.33 -18.41 11.68
C HIS A 197 8.30 -17.30 12.11
N ASP A 198 9.60 -17.59 12.04
CA ASP A 198 10.63 -16.64 12.40
C ASP A 198 10.92 -15.60 11.29
N LEU A 199 11.75 -14.61 11.63
CA LEU A 199 12.14 -13.53 10.70
C LEU A 199 12.84 -14.08 9.45
N LYS A 200 13.65 -15.13 9.59
CA LYS A 200 14.40 -15.73 8.48
C LYS A 200 13.48 -16.45 7.50
N ARG A 201 12.45 -17.14 7.99
CA ARG A 201 11.42 -17.78 7.17
C ARG A 201 10.66 -16.74 6.37
N CYS A 202 10.25 -15.63 7.00
CA CYS A 202 9.62 -14.51 6.29
C CYS A 202 10.56 -13.96 5.20
N GLN A 203 11.83 -13.69 5.53
CA GLN A 203 12.82 -13.21 4.56
C GLN A 203 12.96 -14.14 3.35
N TYR A 204 13.09 -15.45 3.60
CA TYR A 204 13.19 -16.46 2.56
C TYR A 204 11.98 -16.43 1.63
N VAL A 205 10.77 -16.41 2.19
CA VAL A 205 9.54 -16.41 1.39
C VAL A 205 9.41 -15.11 0.60
N THR A 206 9.69 -13.95 1.21
CA THR A 206 9.72 -12.66 0.51
C THR A 206 10.70 -12.67 -0.66
N GLU A 207 11.91 -13.21 -0.50
CA GLU A 207 12.87 -13.32 -1.59
C GLU A 207 12.35 -14.20 -2.75
N LYS A 208 11.69 -15.33 -2.45
CA LYS A 208 11.13 -16.21 -3.50
C LYS A 208 9.95 -15.58 -4.23
N VAL A 209 9.05 -14.95 -3.49
CA VAL A 209 7.87 -14.27 -4.06
C VAL A 209 8.31 -13.11 -4.93
N LEU A 210 9.18 -12.22 -4.45
CA LEU A 210 9.60 -11.05 -5.22
C LEU A 210 10.41 -11.43 -6.46
N ALA A 211 11.25 -12.47 -6.40
CA ALA A 211 11.94 -12.98 -7.59
C ALA A 211 10.94 -13.45 -8.67
N ALA A 212 9.88 -14.16 -8.27
CA ALA A 212 8.82 -14.59 -9.20
C ALA A 212 8.04 -13.39 -9.77
N VAL A 213 7.71 -12.40 -8.92
CA VAL A 213 7.02 -11.17 -9.35
C VAL A 213 7.84 -10.44 -10.40
N TYR A 214 9.11 -10.12 -10.15
CA TYR A 214 9.91 -9.37 -11.14
C TYR A 214 10.20 -10.16 -12.41
N LYS A 215 10.30 -11.50 -12.33
CA LYS A 215 10.35 -12.33 -13.53
C LYS A 215 9.06 -12.23 -14.34
N ALA A 216 7.90 -12.31 -13.71
CA ALA A 216 6.61 -12.14 -14.39
C ALA A 216 6.45 -10.74 -15.00
N LEU A 217 6.82 -9.68 -14.26
CA LEU A 217 6.81 -8.31 -14.79
C LEU A 217 7.70 -8.17 -16.03
N SER A 218 8.88 -8.79 -16.03
CA SER A 218 9.77 -8.84 -17.20
C SER A 218 9.12 -9.59 -18.38
N ASP A 219 8.49 -10.74 -18.13
CA ASP A 219 7.85 -11.56 -19.16
C ASP A 219 6.66 -10.87 -19.83
N HIS A 220 5.95 -10.02 -19.08
CA HIS A 220 4.82 -9.23 -19.58
C HIS A 220 5.23 -7.82 -20.06
N HIS A 221 6.54 -7.57 -20.22
CA HIS A 221 7.10 -6.34 -20.78
C HIS A 221 6.75 -5.07 -19.98
N VAL A 222 6.57 -5.20 -18.66
CA VAL A 222 6.25 -4.08 -17.78
C VAL A 222 7.45 -3.14 -17.66
N TYR A 223 7.21 -1.84 -17.84
CA TYR A 223 8.22 -0.79 -17.70
C TYR A 223 8.41 -0.42 -16.23
N LEU A 224 9.48 -0.89 -15.60
CA LEU A 224 9.65 -0.84 -14.13
C LEU A 224 9.74 0.58 -13.56
N GLU A 225 10.34 1.51 -14.30
CA GLU A 225 10.47 2.93 -13.92
C GLU A 225 9.10 3.63 -13.82
N GLY A 226 8.07 3.04 -14.41
CA GLY A 226 6.67 3.46 -14.33
C GLY A 226 5.83 2.55 -13.44
N THR A 227 6.41 1.92 -12.41
CA THR A 227 5.71 1.09 -11.41
C THR A 227 6.07 1.51 -9.99
N LEU A 228 5.36 0.99 -8.99
CA LEU A 228 5.80 0.97 -7.59
C LEU A 228 5.56 -0.42 -7.00
N LEU A 229 6.39 -0.83 -6.03
CA LEU A 229 6.20 -2.07 -5.28
C LEU A 229 5.59 -1.74 -3.91
N LYS A 230 4.55 -2.48 -3.51
CA LYS A 230 3.97 -2.42 -2.16
C LYS A 230 4.09 -3.79 -1.48
N PRO A 231 5.25 -4.13 -0.92
CA PRO A 231 5.45 -5.40 -0.26
C PRO A 231 5.10 -5.27 1.23
N ASN A 232 4.97 -6.41 1.90
CA ASN A 232 5.14 -6.47 3.36
C ASN A 232 6.59 -6.11 3.74
N MET A 233 6.77 -5.56 4.94
CA MET A 233 8.07 -5.60 5.60
C MET A 233 8.41 -7.07 5.93
N VAL A 234 9.69 -7.38 6.06
CA VAL A 234 10.13 -8.70 6.53
C VAL A 234 10.10 -8.68 8.04
N THR A 235 9.05 -9.26 8.63
CA THR A 235 8.82 -9.32 10.08
C THR A 235 8.69 -10.78 10.52
N PRO A 236 8.90 -11.11 11.81
CA PRO A 236 8.45 -12.40 12.33
C PRO A 236 6.93 -12.54 12.17
N GLY A 237 6.46 -13.79 12.21
CA GLY A 237 5.03 -14.08 12.29
C GLY A 237 4.43 -13.50 13.57
N HIS A 238 3.14 -13.17 13.54
CA HIS A 238 2.44 -12.51 14.64
C HIS A 238 2.51 -13.30 15.95
N SER A 239 2.47 -14.63 15.86
CA SER A 239 2.55 -15.55 17.00
C SER A 239 3.97 -16.04 17.28
N CYS A 240 5.00 -15.49 16.62
CA CYS A 240 6.38 -15.90 16.83
C CYS A 240 6.82 -15.58 18.28
N PRO A 241 7.36 -16.58 19.01
CA PRO A 241 7.82 -16.36 20.39
C PRO A 241 9.09 -15.51 20.44
N THR A 242 9.91 -15.53 19.38
CA THR A 242 11.14 -14.73 19.29
C THR A 242 10.82 -13.28 18.93
N LYS A 243 11.34 -12.35 19.74
CA LYS A 243 11.25 -10.91 19.46
C LYS A 243 12.49 -10.46 18.71
N TYR A 244 12.28 -9.52 17.80
CA TYR A 244 13.31 -8.94 16.94
C TYR A 244 13.26 -7.43 17.08
N SER A 245 14.42 -6.81 17.04
CA SER A 245 14.56 -5.35 17.02
C SER A 245 14.12 -4.75 15.68
N PRO A 246 13.74 -3.45 15.64
CA PRO A 246 13.52 -2.73 14.39
C PRO A 246 14.71 -2.78 13.44
N GLU A 247 15.94 -2.81 13.96
CA GLU A 247 17.17 -2.90 13.17
C GLU A 247 17.31 -4.26 12.47
N GLU A 248 16.92 -5.35 13.13
CA GLU A 248 16.89 -6.70 12.54
C GLU A 248 15.81 -6.80 11.45
N ILE A 249 14.61 -6.27 11.71
CA ILE A 249 13.52 -6.17 10.72
C ILE A 249 13.98 -5.36 9.50
N ALA A 250 14.64 -4.22 9.74
CA ALA A 250 15.18 -3.37 8.70
C ALA A 250 16.25 -4.09 7.86
N MET A 251 17.20 -4.75 8.52
CA MET A 251 18.26 -5.50 7.85
C MET A 251 17.70 -6.63 6.97
N ALA A 252 16.75 -7.41 7.50
CA ALA A 252 16.10 -8.49 6.76
C ALA A 252 15.30 -7.95 5.56
N THR A 253 14.54 -6.87 5.76
CA THR A 253 13.74 -6.22 4.72
C THR A 253 14.62 -5.66 3.59
N VAL A 254 15.61 -4.83 3.93
CA VAL A 254 16.51 -4.22 2.93
C VAL A 254 17.33 -5.29 2.21
N THR A 255 17.75 -6.35 2.90
CA THR A 255 18.45 -7.47 2.27
C THR A 255 17.58 -8.22 1.26
N ALA A 256 16.33 -8.54 1.61
CA ALA A 256 15.41 -9.23 0.71
C ALA A 256 15.14 -8.39 -0.55
N LEU A 257 14.91 -7.08 -0.39
CA LEU A 257 14.71 -6.17 -1.52
C LEU A 257 15.96 -6.07 -2.40
N ARG A 258 17.15 -5.89 -1.82
CA ARG A 258 18.42 -5.82 -2.56
C ARG A 258 18.72 -7.07 -3.38
N ARG A 259 18.22 -8.23 -2.96
CA ARG A 259 18.40 -9.51 -3.67
C ARG A 259 17.42 -9.72 -4.82
N THR A 260 16.33 -8.95 -4.91
CA THR A 260 15.19 -9.28 -5.79
C THR A 260 14.65 -8.13 -6.60
N VAL A 261 14.69 -6.90 -6.09
CA VAL A 261 14.15 -5.71 -6.76
C VAL A 261 15.19 -5.13 -7.71
N PRO A 262 14.88 -4.89 -8.99
CA PRO A 262 15.78 -4.18 -9.90
C PRO A 262 15.87 -2.68 -9.56
N PRO A 263 17.05 -2.04 -9.67
CA PRO A 263 17.23 -0.58 -9.43
C PRO A 263 16.38 0.35 -10.30
N ALA A 264 15.80 -0.15 -11.39
CA ALA A 264 14.92 0.61 -12.28
C ALA A 264 13.56 0.95 -11.65
N VAL A 265 13.12 0.20 -10.64
CA VAL A 265 11.92 0.59 -9.86
C VAL A 265 12.20 1.96 -9.22
N PRO A 266 11.25 2.90 -9.14
CA PRO A 266 11.50 4.20 -8.52
C PRO A 266 11.31 4.17 -7.00
N GLY A 267 10.39 3.34 -6.50
CA GLY A 267 10.10 3.27 -5.07
C GLY A 267 9.38 2.01 -4.59
N VAL A 268 9.58 1.74 -3.30
CA VAL A 268 8.92 0.71 -2.52
C VAL A 268 8.07 1.41 -1.46
N THR A 269 6.76 1.16 -1.46
CA THR A 269 5.77 1.80 -0.61
C THR A 269 5.15 0.77 0.33
N PHE A 270 5.79 0.48 1.46
CA PHE A 270 5.42 -0.64 2.33
C PHE A 270 3.96 -0.58 2.78
N LEU A 271 3.30 -1.74 2.82
CA LEU A 271 2.07 -1.91 3.60
C LEU A 271 2.43 -2.05 5.08
N SER A 272 1.58 -1.53 5.97
CA SER A 272 1.79 -1.66 7.43
C SER A 272 1.35 -3.03 7.97
N GLY A 273 0.53 -3.77 7.22
CA GLY A 273 -0.04 -5.03 7.70
C GLY A 273 -0.81 -4.81 9.00
N GLY A 274 -0.54 -5.63 10.00
CA GLY A 274 -1.11 -5.55 11.36
C GLY A 274 -0.32 -4.73 12.37
N GLN A 275 0.78 -4.08 11.96
CA GLN A 275 1.60 -3.26 12.86
C GLN A 275 0.78 -2.12 13.47
N SER A 276 1.13 -1.71 14.69
CA SER A 276 0.60 -0.47 15.27
C SER A 276 1.00 0.75 14.45
N GLU A 277 0.37 1.90 14.69
CA GLU A 277 0.76 3.14 14.00
C GLU A 277 2.23 3.46 14.29
N GLU A 278 2.65 3.28 15.54
CA GLU A 278 4.00 3.58 16.01
C GLU A 278 5.04 2.58 15.52
N GLU A 279 4.75 1.28 15.62
CA GLU A 279 5.62 0.22 15.13
C GLU A 279 5.91 0.38 13.63
N ALA A 280 4.89 0.71 12.83
CA ALA A 280 5.04 0.91 11.40
C ALA A 280 5.98 2.10 11.06
N SER A 281 6.00 3.14 11.89
CA SER A 281 6.89 4.29 11.74
C SER A 281 8.32 3.97 12.18
N ILE A 282 8.47 3.31 13.33
CA ILE A 282 9.78 2.89 13.86
C ILE A 282 10.48 1.94 12.87
N ASN A 283 9.76 0.93 12.37
CA ASN A 283 10.32 -0.01 11.40
C ASN A 283 10.66 0.68 10.06
N LEU A 284 9.81 1.58 9.56
CA LEU A 284 10.13 2.35 8.34
C LEU A 284 11.36 3.23 8.53
N ASN A 285 11.50 3.85 9.70
CA ASN A 285 12.67 4.65 10.04
C ASN A 285 13.94 3.79 10.06
N ALA A 286 13.90 2.64 10.75
CA ALA A 286 15.00 1.69 10.80
C ALA A 286 15.40 1.19 9.38
N ILE A 287 14.41 0.94 8.52
CA ILE A 287 14.63 0.60 7.11
C ILE A 287 15.41 1.70 6.37
N ASN A 288 15.14 2.97 6.65
CA ASN A 288 15.81 4.13 6.04
C ASN A 288 17.14 4.51 6.70
N THR A 289 17.41 4.05 7.93
CA THR A 289 18.72 4.19 8.60
C THR A 289 19.64 2.98 8.42
N CYS A 290 19.14 1.86 7.90
CA CYS A 290 19.93 0.67 7.54
C CYS A 290 21.22 1.03 6.75
N PRO A 291 22.40 0.48 7.08
CA PRO A 291 23.67 0.90 6.46
C PRO A 291 23.90 0.33 5.05
N LEU A 292 22.95 -0.43 4.49
CA LEU A 292 23.06 -0.98 3.14
C LEU A 292 22.59 0.01 2.07
N ALA A 293 23.16 -0.06 0.87
CA ALA A 293 22.74 0.78 -0.25
C ALA A 293 21.29 0.47 -0.68
N ARG A 294 20.52 1.52 -0.95
CA ARG A 294 19.10 1.46 -1.32
C ARG A 294 18.87 2.32 -2.57
N PRO A 295 18.86 1.73 -3.78
CA PRO A 295 18.71 2.50 -5.02
C PRO A 295 17.26 2.93 -5.31
N TRP A 296 16.33 2.71 -4.38
CA TRP A 296 14.91 3.05 -4.45
C TRP A 296 14.53 4.00 -3.33
N ALA A 297 13.48 4.80 -3.52
CA ALA A 297 12.78 5.36 -2.38
C ALA A 297 12.17 4.24 -1.52
N LEU A 298 12.37 4.27 -0.20
CA LEU A 298 11.73 3.35 0.74
C LEU A 298 10.77 4.15 1.63
N THR A 299 9.48 4.05 1.33
CA THR A 299 8.43 4.86 1.97
C THR A 299 7.20 4.02 2.29
N PHE A 300 6.08 4.65 2.66
CA PHE A 300 4.87 4.00 3.14
C PHE A 300 3.72 4.03 2.13
N SER A 301 2.87 3.02 2.18
CA SER A 301 1.50 3.02 1.66
C SER A 301 0.57 2.46 2.74
N TYR A 302 0.18 3.33 3.67
CA TYR A 302 -0.44 2.93 4.92
C TYR A 302 -1.94 3.23 4.94
N GLY A 303 -2.70 2.22 5.36
CA GLY A 303 -4.12 2.37 5.70
C GLY A 303 -4.26 2.57 7.20
N ARG A 304 -4.39 1.46 7.93
CA ARG A 304 -4.54 1.45 9.40
C ARG A 304 -3.49 2.29 10.13
N ALA A 305 -2.21 2.21 9.75
CA ALA A 305 -1.12 2.94 10.41
C ALA A 305 -1.15 4.48 10.23
N LEU A 306 -2.04 5.02 9.37
CA LEU A 306 -2.30 6.46 9.23
C LEU A 306 -3.69 6.86 9.74
N GLN A 307 -4.53 5.89 10.09
CA GLN A 307 -5.97 6.10 10.23
C GLN A 307 -6.53 5.64 11.57
N ALA A 308 -5.83 4.79 12.33
CA ALA A 308 -6.39 4.19 13.55
C ALA A 308 -6.71 5.25 14.62
N SER A 309 -5.77 6.15 14.90
CA SER A 309 -5.99 7.25 15.85
C SER A 309 -7.02 8.25 15.33
N ALA A 310 -7.00 8.56 14.02
CA ALA A 310 -7.99 9.45 13.40
C ALA A 310 -9.43 8.88 13.51
N LEU A 311 -9.61 7.60 13.22
CA LEU A 311 -10.89 6.91 13.33
C LEU A 311 -11.39 6.87 14.78
N SER A 312 -10.49 6.57 15.73
CA SER A 312 -10.77 6.53 17.17
C SER A 312 -11.11 7.91 17.75
N ALA A 313 -10.49 8.97 17.24
CA ALA A 313 -10.81 10.35 17.60
C ALA A 313 -12.15 10.79 17.01
N TRP A 314 -12.47 10.38 15.78
CA TRP A 314 -13.70 10.79 15.10
C TRP A 314 -14.97 10.22 15.76
N ARG A 315 -15.00 8.90 16.01
CA ARG A 315 -16.15 8.19 16.63
C ARG A 315 -17.50 8.41 15.93
N GLY A 316 -17.48 8.74 14.64
CA GLY A 316 -18.69 9.05 13.88
C GLY A 316 -19.33 10.41 14.19
N GLN A 317 -18.68 11.25 15.00
CA GLN A 317 -19.24 12.54 15.43
C GLN A 317 -18.64 13.67 14.59
N ARG A 318 -19.51 14.49 13.96
CA ARG A 318 -19.07 15.62 13.12
C ARG A 318 -18.23 16.63 13.90
N ASP A 319 -18.57 16.86 15.17
CA ASP A 319 -17.85 17.80 16.05
C ASP A 319 -16.39 17.36 16.33
N ASN A 320 -16.09 16.06 16.18
CA ASN A 320 -14.73 15.53 16.36
C ASN A 320 -13.90 15.55 15.06
N ALA A 321 -14.45 16.02 13.94
CA ALA A 321 -13.79 15.98 12.64
C ALA A 321 -12.40 16.65 12.68
N SER A 322 -12.29 17.83 13.27
CA SER A 322 -10.99 18.55 13.36
C SER A 322 -9.96 17.79 14.19
N ALA A 323 -10.38 17.20 15.32
CA ALA A 323 -9.48 16.41 16.17
C ALA A 323 -9.00 15.14 15.45
N ALA A 324 -9.90 14.46 14.73
CA ALA A 324 -9.56 13.30 13.93
C ALA A 324 -8.61 13.61 12.76
N THR A 325 -8.84 14.73 12.07
CA THR A 325 -7.95 15.24 11.03
C THR A 325 -6.55 15.50 11.59
N GLU A 326 -6.45 16.10 12.78
CA GLU A 326 -5.17 16.37 13.43
C GLU A 326 -4.38 15.08 13.72
N GLU A 327 -5.03 14.02 14.19
CA GLU A 327 -4.37 12.72 14.41
C GLU A 327 -3.83 12.11 13.11
N PHE A 328 -4.58 12.23 12.01
CA PHE A 328 -4.08 11.83 10.69
C PHE A 328 -2.84 12.67 10.28
N VAL A 329 -2.88 13.99 10.45
CA VAL A 329 -1.76 14.87 10.12
C VAL A 329 -0.51 14.50 10.90
N LYS A 330 -0.63 14.27 12.22
CA LYS A 330 0.49 13.82 13.07
C LYS A 330 1.12 12.55 12.53
N ARG A 331 0.32 11.52 12.24
CA ARG A 331 0.85 10.26 11.68
C ARG A 331 1.47 10.45 10.30
N ALA A 332 0.92 11.34 9.46
CA ALA A 332 1.51 11.66 8.17
C ALA A 332 2.90 12.31 8.31
N GLU A 333 3.06 13.28 9.22
CA GLU A 333 4.35 13.94 9.49
C GLU A 333 5.38 12.97 10.06
N VAL A 334 4.99 12.15 11.03
CA VAL A 334 5.84 11.09 11.59
C VAL A 334 6.35 10.14 10.50
N ASN A 335 5.45 9.64 9.65
CA ASN A 335 5.83 8.72 8.58
C ASN A 335 6.66 9.41 7.49
N GLY A 336 6.44 10.71 7.24
CA GLY A 336 7.29 11.50 6.35
C GLY A 336 8.73 11.62 6.87
N LEU A 337 8.91 11.78 8.19
CA LEU A 337 10.22 11.74 8.83
C LEU A 337 10.85 10.33 8.79
N ALA A 338 10.05 9.29 9.03
CA ALA A 338 10.51 7.91 8.97
C ALA A 338 10.99 7.51 7.57
N ALA A 339 10.31 7.96 6.52
CA ALA A 339 10.73 7.80 5.13
C ALA A 339 12.06 8.50 4.79
N LEU A 340 12.50 9.44 5.64
CA LEU A 340 13.80 10.13 5.53
C LEU A 340 14.86 9.56 6.49
N GLY A 341 14.52 8.57 7.33
CA GLY A 341 15.40 8.07 8.39
C GLY A 341 15.67 9.11 9.48
N LYS A 342 14.72 10.01 9.72
CA LYS A 342 14.83 11.15 10.66
C LYS A 342 13.78 11.11 11.78
N TYR A 343 13.07 10.01 11.91
CA TYR A 343 12.13 9.85 13.01
C TYR A 343 12.87 9.39 14.25
N GLU A 344 12.87 10.24 15.27
CA GLU A 344 13.30 9.92 16.62
C GLU A 344 12.00 9.64 17.38
N GLY A 345 11.74 8.38 17.72
CA GLY A 345 10.47 7.91 18.30
C GLY A 345 9.92 8.83 19.40
N SER A 346 8.60 8.87 19.57
CA SER A 346 7.96 9.75 20.57
C SER A 346 8.38 9.45 22.02
N GLY A 347 8.97 8.27 22.27
CA GLY A 347 9.25 7.76 23.61
C GLY A 347 8.00 7.37 24.40
N ASP A 348 6.81 7.49 23.79
CA ASP A 348 5.52 7.19 24.41
C ASP A 348 5.00 5.86 23.84
N GLU A 349 5.19 4.78 24.60
CA GLU A 349 4.67 3.45 24.28
C GLU A 349 3.20 3.27 24.71
N SER A 350 2.53 4.34 25.13
CA SER A 350 1.15 4.32 25.63
C SER A 350 0.18 5.04 24.68
N GLY A 351 -1.05 4.52 24.56
CA GLY A 351 -2.12 5.15 23.77
C GLY A 351 -2.49 4.42 22.47
N ALA A 352 -3.41 5.02 21.70
CA ALA A 352 -4.03 4.40 20.53
C ALA A 352 -3.02 4.06 19.41
N ALA A 353 -1.96 4.88 19.25
CA ALA A 353 -0.93 4.67 18.26
C ALA A 353 -0.05 3.44 18.51
N ALA A 354 0.07 2.99 19.77
CA ALA A 354 0.87 1.83 20.17
C ALA A 354 0.10 0.50 20.10
N GLN A 355 -1.24 0.54 19.94
CA GLN A 355 -2.06 -0.66 19.91
C GLN A 355 -1.86 -1.45 18.61
N SER A 356 -1.70 -2.77 18.72
CA SER A 356 -1.64 -3.68 17.58
C SER A 356 -2.90 -3.53 16.71
N LEU A 357 -2.71 -3.42 15.40
CA LEU A 357 -3.80 -3.29 14.43
C LEU A 357 -4.06 -4.61 13.70
N TYR A 358 -3.48 -5.71 14.18
CA TYR A 358 -3.56 -7.03 13.57
C TYR A 358 -4.99 -7.58 13.57
N VAL A 359 -5.34 -8.23 12.46
CA VAL A 359 -6.58 -8.99 12.29
C VAL A 359 -6.19 -10.30 11.63
N ALA A 360 -6.46 -11.43 12.27
CA ALA A 360 -6.09 -12.75 11.76
C ALA A 360 -6.78 -13.03 10.42
N ASN A 361 -6.03 -13.61 9.48
CA ASN A 361 -6.44 -13.99 8.13
C ASN A 361 -7.16 -12.85 7.39
N HIS A 362 -6.65 -11.62 7.50
CA HIS A 362 -7.30 -10.46 6.89
C HIS A 362 -7.20 -10.50 5.35
N ALA A 363 -8.27 -10.98 4.73
CA ALA A 363 -8.57 -10.81 3.32
C ALA A 363 -9.59 -9.67 3.13
N TYR A 364 -9.27 -8.71 2.25
CA TYR A 364 -10.14 -7.62 1.82
C TYR A 364 -11.17 -8.10 0.80
#